data_AF-A0A1E3PY33-F1
#
_entry.id   AF-A0A1E3PY33-F1
#
_cell.length_a   1.000
_cell.length_b   1.000
_cell.length_c   1.000
_cell.angle_alpha   90.00
_cell.angle_beta   90.00
_cell.angle_gamma   90.00
#
_symmetry.space_group_name_H-M   'P 1'
#
loop_
_entity.id
_entity.type
_entity.pdbx_description
1 polymer ?
#
loop_
_entity_poly.entity_id
_entity_poly.type
_entity_poly.pdbx_seq_one_letter_code
_entity_poly.pdbx_strand_id
1 'polypeptide(L)'
;MSSTDPTAHIPAPPVLQAQEDRLRQIIETLLELAIGVHDYESVVQSRDAVVARVNLLTSQLSELDSSAKDTVADVLVPREIVQYIEDGRNPNVYTREFVELLVKQNQFVNGKMRAMRDFRDVLAEQIRETYPELSNEVDVVLQNTGPSYPQILTEETKTEEQGNEGRL
;
A
#
# COMPACT_ATOMS: atom_id res chain seq x y z
N MET A 1 -9.09 -22.13 -11.45
CA MET A 1 -8.84 -21.08 -10.44
C MET A 1 -7.51 -20.45 -10.81
N SER A 2 -7.55 -19.22 -11.35
CA SER A 2 -6.38 -18.59 -11.96
C SER A 2 -5.36 -18.20 -10.89
N SER A 3 -4.15 -18.72 -11.01
CA SER A 3 -3.00 -18.37 -10.18
C SER A 3 -2.58 -16.94 -10.51
N THR A 4 -2.94 -15.98 -9.67
CA THR A 4 -2.38 -14.62 -9.75
C THR A 4 -0.98 -14.65 -9.16
N ASP A 5 0.02 -14.60 -10.04
CA ASP A 5 1.42 -14.43 -9.70
C ASP A 5 1.58 -13.13 -8.87
N PRO A 6 2.07 -13.19 -7.61
CA PRO A 6 2.24 -12.02 -6.74
C PRO A 6 3.33 -11.06 -7.23
N THR A 7 4.05 -11.43 -8.30
CA THR A 7 5.10 -10.62 -8.93
C THR A 7 4.64 -9.92 -10.21
N ALA A 8 3.36 -10.07 -10.60
CA ALA A 8 2.84 -9.41 -11.79
C ALA A 8 2.94 -7.89 -11.64
N HIS A 9 3.83 -7.27 -12.41
CA HIS A 9 3.90 -5.82 -12.57
C HIS A 9 2.52 -5.35 -13.02
N ILE A 10 1.75 -4.76 -12.10
CA ILE A 10 0.49 -4.11 -12.44
C ILE A 10 0.85 -3.03 -13.45
N PRO A 11 0.36 -3.08 -14.70
CA PRO A 11 0.66 -2.06 -15.67
C PRO A 11 0.13 -0.73 -15.16
N ALA A 12 0.95 0.32 -15.26
CA ALA A 12 0.54 1.64 -14.86
C ALA A 12 -0.75 2.03 -15.61
N PRO A 13 -1.68 2.76 -14.98
CA PRO A 13 -2.81 3.35 -15.68
C PRO A 13 -2.34 4.03 -16.98
N PRO A 14 -3.07 3.91 -18.10
CA PRO A 14 -2.62 4.40 -19.40
C PRO A 14 -2.31 5.91 -19.40
N VAL A 15 -2.96 6.66 -18.50
CA VAL A 15 -2.71 8.09 -18.27
C VAL A 15 -1.31 8.36 -17.69
N LEU A 16 -0.83 7.50 -16.79
CA LEU A 16 0.51 7.60 -16.20
C LEU A 16 1.59 7.10 -17.16
N GLN A 17 1.26 6.15 -18.03
CA GLN A 17 2.19 5.63 -19.03
C GLN A 17 2.61 6.72 -20.03
N ALA A 18 1.67 7.54 -20.49
CA ALA A 18 1.99 8.69 -21.35
C ALA A 18 2.94 9.70 -20.68
N GLN A 19 2.83 9.89 -19.36
CA GLN A 19 3.74 10.75 -18.60
C GLN A 19 5.12 10.11 -18.42
N GLU A 20 5.16 8.80 -18.18
CA GLU A 20 6.42 8.05 -18.12
C GLU A 20 7.19 8.14 -19.45
N ASP A 21 6.50 7.98 -20.59
CA ASP A 21 7.12 8.08 -21.91
C ASP A 21 7.69 9.47 -22.19
N ARG A 22 6.98 10.53 -21.77
CA ARG A 22 7.47 11.92 -21.85
C ARG A 22 8.73 12.12 -20.99
N LEU A 23 8.75 11.60 -19.76
CA LEU A 23 9.93 11.64 -18.89
C LEU A 23 11.12 10.91 -19.52
N ARG A 24 10.88 9.72 -20.10
CA ARG A 24 11.91 8.95 -20.82
C ARG A 24 12.48 9.75 -21.98
N GLN A 25 11.64 10.40 -22.78
CA GLN A 25 12.07 11.25 -23.88
C GLN A 25 12.91 12.45 -23.40
N ILE A 26 12.56 13.07 -22.28
CA ILE A 26 13.35 14.17 -21.69
C ILE A 26 14.74 13.69 -21.25
N ILE A 27 14.82 12.51 -20.62
CA ILE A 27 16.10 11.90 -20.22
C ILE A 27 16.97 11.61 -21.44
N GLU A 28 16.38 11.11 -22.54
CA GLU A 28 17.08 10.90 -23.81
C GLU A 28 17.60 12.23 -24.38
N THR A 29 16.78 13.27 -24.45
CA THR A 29 17.21 14.61 -24.89
C THR A 29 18.36 15.15 -24.04
N LEU A 30 18.33 14.95 -22.71
CA LEU A 30 19.40 15.36 -21.80
C LEU A 30 20.70 14.61 -22.07
N LEU A 31 20.63 13.30 -22.33
CA LEU A 31 21.78 12.48 -22.66
C LEU A 31 22.41 12.91 -23.99
N GLU A 32 21.58 13.11 -25.03
CA GLU A 32 22.04 13.61 -26.32
C GLU A 32 22.68 15.00 -26.22
N LEU A 33 22.11 15.88 -25.39
CA LEU A 33 22.68 17.20 -25.13
C LEU A 33 24.03 17.07 -24.42
N ALA A 34 24.16 16.20 -23.43
CA ALA A 34 25.42 15.97 -22.72
C ALA A 34 26.53 15.48 -23.68
N ILE A 35 26.19 14.55 -24.59
CA ILE A 35 27.09 14.07 -25.63
C ILE A 35 27.46 15.21 -26.59
N GLY A 36 26.46 15.97 -27.08
CA GLY A 36 26.69 17.06 -28.03
C GLY A 36 27.50 18.23 -27.47
N VAL A 37 27.46 18.46 -26.15
CA VAL A 37 28.30 19.44 -25.46
C VAL A 37 29.70 18.87 -25.20
N HIS A 38 29.83 17.58 -24.92
CA HIS A 38 31.13 16.92 -24.72
C HIS A 38 31.95 16.87 -26.01
N ASP A 39 31.31 16.47 -27.12
CA ASP A 39 31.92 16.36 -28.45
C ASP A 39 31.81 17.67 -29.25
N TYR A 40 31.77 18.80 -28.55
CA TYR A 40 31.58 20.11 -29.17
C TYR A 40 32.79 20.49 -30.03
N GLU A 41 32.70 20.25 -31.33
CA GLU A 41 33.64 20.80 -32.31
C GLU A 41 33.22 22.22 -32.72
N SER A 42 34.20 23.10 -32.98
CA SER A 42 34.00 24.53 -33.36
C SER A 42 33.33 24.75 -34.73
N VAL A 43 32.61 23.75 -35.24
CA VAL A 43 31.84 23.81 -36.48
C VAL A 43 30.48 24.43 -36.19
N VAL A 44 30.04 25.37 -37.04
CA VAL A 44 28.76 26.08 -36.91
C VAL A 44 27.56 25.13 -36.75
N GLN A 45 27.59 23.99 -37.43
CA GLN A 45 26.54 22.95 -37.36
C GLN A 45 26.41 22.31 -35.96
N SER A 46 27.52 22.17 -35.23
CA SER A 46 27.52 21.63 -33.85
C SER A 46 26.81 22.60 -32.90
N ARG A 47 27.07 23.90 -33.04
CA ARG A 47 26.42 24.96 -32.27
C ARG A 47 24.90 24.98 -32.48
N ASP A 48 24.45 24.99 -33.73
CA ASP A 48 23.02 25.05 -34.05
C ASP A 48 22.27 23.83 -33.52
N ALA A 49 22.89 22.65 -33.57
CA ALA A 49 22.30 21.42 -33.07
C ALA A 49 22.17 21.40 -31.53
N VAL A 50 23.16 21.91 -30.80
CA VAL A 50 23.07 22.08 -29.33
C VAL A 50 21.97 23.07 -28.95
N VAL A 51 21.91 24.22 -29.63
CA VAL A 51 20.86 25.22 -29.39
C VAL A 51 19.46 24.66 -29.67
N ALA A 52 19.30 23.91 -30.75
CA ALA A 52 18.03 23.25 -31.07
C ALA A 52 17.60 22.27 -29.96
N ARG A 53 18.54 21.49 -29.39
CA ARG A 53 18.26 20.55 -28.30
C ARG A 53 17.91 21.22 -26.98
N VAL A 54 18.55 22.35 -26.65
CA VAL A 54 18.17 23.17 -25.48
C VAL A 54 16.75 23.71 -25.62
N ASN A 55 16.39 24.20 -26.82
CA ASN A 55 15.03 24.68 -27.09
C ASN A 55 14.02 23.53 -27.00
N LEU A 56 14.34 22.36 -27.56
CA LEU A 56 13.52 21.17 -27.47
C LEU A 56 13.29 20.76 -26.00
N LEU A 57 14.36 20.69 -25.20
CA LEU A 57 14.28 20.37 -23.77
C LEU A 57 13.36 21.35 -23.02
N THR A 58 13.49 22.65 -23.31
CA THR A 58 12.64 23.68 -22.70
C THR A 58 11.17 23.48 -23.04
N SER A 59 10.86 23.17 -24.31
CA SER A 59 9.51 22.84 -24.74
C SER A 59 8.97 21.58 -24.07
N GLN A 60 9.77 20.52 -24.00
CA GLN A 60 9.37 19.25 -23.38
C GLN A 60 9.09 19.41 -21.88
N LEU A 61 9.90 20.17 -21.14
CA LEU A 61 9.69 20.45 -19.72
C LEU A 61 8.41 21.27 -19.48
N SER A 62 8.14 22.27 -20.34
CA SER A 62 6.91 23.07 -20.26
C SER A 62 5.65 22.24 -20.54
N GLU A 63 5.72 21.34 -21.53
CA GLU A 63 4.63 20.43 -21.85
C GLU A 63 4.39 19.40 -20.73
N LEU A 64 5.47 18.89 -20.12
CA LEU A 64 5.40 18.01 -18.96
C LEU A 64 4.67 18.69 -17.79
N ASP A 65 5.07 19.90 -17.39
CA ASP A 65 4.42 20.63 -16.28
C ASP A 65 2.93 20.90 -16.55
N SER A 66 2.59 21.27 -17.79
CA SER A 66 1.21 21.54 -18.19
C SER A 66 0.37 20.27 -18.13
N SER A 67 0.88 19.18 -18.68
CA SER A 67 0.15 17.90 -18.75
C SER A 67 0.08 17.16 -17.41
N ALA A 68 1.07 17.33 -16.53
CA ALA A 68 1.11 16.70 -15.21
C ALA A 68 0.00 17.21 -14.29
N LYS A 69 -0.37 18.50 -14.41
CA LYS A 69 -1.46 19.11 -13.63
C LYS A 69 -2.82 18.46 -13.89
N ASP A 70 -3.07 18.00 -15.10
CA ASP A 70 -4.34 17.37 -15.45
C ASP A 70 -4.32 15.85 -15.25
N THR A 71 -3.16 15.21 -15.40
CA THR A 71 -3.03 13.74 -15.42
C THR A 71 -2.67 13.11 -14.09
N VAL A 72 -1.97 13.84 -13.20
CA VAL A 72 -1.43 13.31 -11.94
C VAL A 72 -2.06 13.98 -10.72
N ALA A 73 -2.96 14.97 -10.89
CA ALA A 73 -3.59 15.69 -9.78
C ALA A 73 -4.34 14.79 -8.78
N ASP A 74 -4.94 13.70 -9.27
CA ASP A 74 -5.70 12.77 -8.42
C ASP A 74 -4.81 11.70 -7.75
N VAL A 75 -3.51 11.67 -8.07
CA VAL A 75 -2.57 10.68 -7.50
C VAL A 75 -1.92 11.24 -6.24
N LEU A 76 -2.36 10.73 -5.09
CA LEU A 76 -1.79 11.07 -3.80
C LEU A 76 -0.55 10.20 -3.52
N VAL A 77 0.60 10.86 -3.34
CA VAL A 77 1.86 10.22 -2.97
C VAL A 77 2.21 10.58 -1.53
N PRO A 78 2.39 9.61 -0.61
CA PRO A 78 2.90 9.86 0.73
C PRO A 78 4.23 10.60 0.70
N ARG A 79 4.41 11.60 1.58
CA ARG A 79 5.63 12.42 1.63
C ARG A 79 6.87 11.58 1.95
N GLU A 80 6.69 10.51 2.71
CA GLU A 80 7.72 9.55 3.08
C GLU A 80 8.34 8.89 1.84
N ILE A 81 7.55 8.65 0.79
CA ILE A 81 8.04 8.07 -0.47
C ILE A 81 8.98 9.05 -1.18
N VAL A 82 8.73 10.36 -1.08
CA VAL A 82 9.61 11.39 -1.66
C VAL A 82 10.99 11.33 -1.02
N GLN A 83 11.07 11.19 0.30
CA GLN A 83 12.34 11.04 1.01
C GLN A 83 13.09 9.77 0.57
N TYR A 84 12.39 8.66 0.35
CA TYR A 84 13.00 7.44 -0.16
C TYR A 84 13.67 7.67 -1.53
N ILE A 85 13.02 8.42 -2.42
CA ILE A 85 13.56 8.75 -3.74
C ILE A 85 14.78 9.68 -3.61
N GLU A 86 14.71 10.71 -2.76
CA GLU A 86 15.82 11.64 -2.50
C GLU A 86 17.06 10.93 -1.94
N ASP A 87 16.86 9.91 -1.10
CA ASP A 87 17.93 9.09 -0.52
C ASP A 87 18.44 7.99 -1.48
N GLY A 88 17.87 7.88 -2.68
CA GLY A 88 18.21 6.82 -3.64
C GLY A 88 17.75 5.41 -3.23
N ARG A 89 16.82 5.30 -2.28
CA ARG A 89 16.23 4.03 -1.82
C ARG A 89 15.05 3.64 -2.72
N ASN A 90 14.86 2.35 -2.90
CA ASN A 90 13.73 1.83 -3.67
C ASN A 90 12.40 2.12 -2.93
N PRO A 91 11.44 2.85 -3.52
CA PRO A 91 10.18 3.20 -2.86
C PRO A 91 9.29 1.98 -2.54
N ASN A 92 9.49 0.84 -3.20
CA ASN A 92 8.78 -0.41 -2.89
C ASN A 92 9.12 -0.93 -1.48
N VAL A 93 10.28 -0.55 -0.93
CA VAL A 93 10.66 -0.90 0.45
C VAL A 93 9.72 -0.22 1.45
N TYR A 94 9.35 1.05 1.23
CA TYR A 94 8.38 1.75 2.07
C TYR A 94 7.04 1.02 2.10
N THR A 95 6.50 0.66 0.93
CA THR A 95 5.23 -0.06 0.83
C THR A 95 5.28 -1.40 1.57
N ARG A 96 6.39 -2.15 1.43
CA ARG A 96 6.60 -3.40 2.16
C ARG A 96 6.62 -3.19 3.67
N GLU A 97 7.41 -2.25 4.15
CA GLU A 97 7.52 -1.91 5.58
C GLU A 97 6.17 -1.43 6.15
N PHE A 98 5.41 -0.67 5.36
CA PHE A 98 4.09 -0.20 5.74
C PHE A 98 3.09 -1.35 5.90
N VAL A 99 3.06 -2.31 4.97
CA VAL A 99 2.22 -3.51 5.09
C VAL A 99 2.63 -4.35 6.29
N GLU A 100 3.93 -4.56 6.50
CA GLU A 100 4.45 -5.28 7.68
C GLU A 100 4.03 -4.59 8.99
N LEU A 101 4.09 -3.25 9.04
CA LEU A 101 3.64 -2.46 10.18
C LEU A 101 2.13 -2.61 10.42
N LEU A 102 1.31 -2.55 9.36
CA LEU A 102 -0.14 -2.72 9.46
C LEU A 102 -0.52 -4.09 10.01
N VAL A 103 0.13 -5.16 9.54
CA VAL A 103 -0.08 -6.52 10.05
C VAL A 103 0.26 -6.58 11.54
N LYS A 104 1.43 -6.06 11.92
CA LYS A 104 1.87 -6.03 13.32
C LYS A 104 0.91 -5.24 14.21
N GLN A 105 0.45 -4.08 13.75
CA GLN A 105 -0.50 -3.25 14.50
C GLN A 105 -1.87 -3.92 14.63
N ASN A 106 -2.38 -4.54 13.56
CA ASN A 106 -3.64 -5.27 13.58
C ASN A 106 -3.59 -6.43 14.59
N GLN A 107 -2.54 -7.25 14.53
CA GLN A 107 -2.33 -8.34 15.49
C GLN A 107 -2.21 -7.84 16.92
N PHE A 108 -1.48 -6.74 17.14
CA PHE A 108 -1.32 -6.14 18.45
C PHE A 108 -2.65 -5.63 19.04
N VAL A 109 -3.45 -4.92 18.24
CA VAL A 109 -4.77 -4.44 18.67
C VAL A 109 -5.71 -5.61 18.95
N ASN A 110 -5.73 -6.64 18.09
CA ASN A 110 -6.51 -7.86 18.33
C ASN A 110 -6.08 -8.58 19.61
N GLY A 111 -4.78 -8.65 19.89
CA GLY A 111 -4.24 -9.21 21.13
C GLY A 111 -4.70 -8.43 22.36
N LYS A 112 -4.68 -7.09 22.30
CA LYS A 112 -5.21 -6.24 23.37
C LYS A 112 -6.71 -6.44 23.59
N MET A 113 -7.50 -6.52 22.52
CA MET A 113 -8.94 -6.77 22.61
C MET A 113 -9.24 -8.13 23.25
N ARG A 114 -8.46 -9.17 22.90
CA ARG A 114 -8.57 -10.50 23.52
C ARG A 114 -8.20 -10.44 25.00
N ALA A 115 -7.06 -9.86 25.35
CA ALA A 115 -6.63 -9.76 26.75
C ALA A 115 -7.63 -8.96 27.62
N MET A 116 -8.23 -7.89 27.08
CA MET A 116 -9.25 -7.13 27.80
C MET A 116 -10.55 -7.93 27.98
N ARG A 117 -10.92 -8.76 27.00
CA ARG A 117 -12.06 -9.68 27.11
C ARG A 117 -11.80 -10.73 28.19
N ASP A 118 -10.64 -11.38 28.15
CA ASP A 118 -10.25 -12.40 29.12
C ASP A 118 -10.21 -11.80 30.54
N PHE A 119 -9.66 -10.60 30.70
CA PHE A 119 -9.65 -9.87 31.97
C PHE A 119 -11.07 -9.56 32.47
N ARG A 120 -11.95 -9.09 31.58
CA ARG A 120 -13.36 -8.83 31.91
C ARG A 120 -14.06 -10.09 32.39
N ASP A 121 -13.84 -11.22 31.72
CA ASP A 121 -14.51 -12.48 32.03
C ASP A 121 -14.04 -13.04 33.39
N VAL A 122 -12.73 -12.99 33.67
CA VAL A 122 -12.17 -13.37 34.99
C VAL A 122 -12.67 -12.43 36.10
N LEU A 123 -12.69 -11.12 35.85
CA LEU A 123 -13.18 -10.15 36.83
C LEU A 123 -14.67 -10.36 37.14
N ALA A 124 -15.48 -10.63 36.12
CA ALA A 124 -16.90 -10.93 36.28
C ALA A 124 -17.12 -12.19 37.11
N GLU A 125 -16.34 -13.25 36.87
CA GLU A 125 -16.40 -14.50 37.65
C GLU A 125 -16.05 -14.27 39.13
N GLN A 126 -14.96 -13.54 39.41
CA GLN A 126 -14.54 -13.24 40.78
C GLN A 126 -15.54 -12.37 41.54
N ILE A 127 -16.19 -11.41 40.87
CA ILE A 127 -17.26 -10.60 41.47
C ILE A 127 -18.45 -11.49 41.83
N ARG A 128 -18.86 -12.43 40.96
CA ARG A 128 -19.98 -13.34 41.22
C ARG A 128 -19.69 -14.30 42.38
N GLU A 129 -18.45 -14.76 42.51
CA GLU A 129 -18.02 -15.62 43.62
C GLU A 129 -18.02 -14.88 44.96
N THR A 130 -17.53 -13.63 44.97
CA THR A 130 -17.38 -12.83 46.20
C THR A 130 -18.69 -12.14 46.63
N TYR A 131 -19.52 -11.72 45.66
CA TYR A 131 -20.74 -10.94 45.85
C TYR A 131 -21.89 -11.53 45.01
N PRO A 132 -22.53 -12.63 45.47
CA PRO A 132 -23.57 -13.31 44.72
C PRO A 132 -24.77 -12.43 44.36
N GLU A 133 -25.09 -11.43 45.19
CA GLU A 133 -26.18 -10.47 45.00
C GLU A 133 -26.00 -9.59 43.76
N LEU A 134 -24.76 -9.36 43.32
CA LEU A 134 -24.44 -8.51 42.16
C LEU A 134 -24.46 -9.27 40.82
N SER A 135 -24.75 -10.58 40.83
CA SER A 135 -24.65 -11.43 39.63
C SER A 135 -25.48 -10.90 38.45
N ASN A 136 -26.69 -10.40 38.72
CA ASN A 136 -27.57 -9.88 37.68
C ASN A 136 -27.02 -8.59 37.04
N GLU A 137 -26.38 -7.71 37.81
CA GLU A 137 -25.78 -6.50 37.27
C GLU A 137 -24.53 -6.81 36.43
N VAL A 138 -23.73 -7.79 36.86
CA VAL A 138 -22.56 -8.27 36.10
C VAL A 138 -23.00 -8.79 34.72
N ASP A 139 -24.07 -9.57 34.64
CA ASP A 139 -24.59 -10.09 33.37
C ASP A 139 -25.04 -8.97 32.41
N VAL A 140 -25.67 -7.91 32.93
CA VAL A 140 -26.05 -6.73 32.16
C VAL A 140 -24.80 -6.01 31.61
N VAL A 141 -23.76 -5.85 32.43
CA VAL A 141 -22.51 -5.22 31.99
C VAL A 141 -21.80 -6.06 30.93
N LEU A 142 -21.78 -7.39 31.06
CA LEU A 142 -21.20 -8.29 30.07
C LEU A 142 -21.92 -8.22 28.71
N GLN A 143 -23.25 -8.16 28.73
CA GLN A 143 -24.05 -8.00 27.50
C GLN A 143 -23.78 -6.65 26.81
N ASN A 144 -23.66 -5.57 27.59
CA ASN A 144 -23.40 -4.23 27.06
C ASN A 144 -21.93 -4.02 26.61
N THR A 145 -21.00 -4.80 27.16
CA THR A 145 -19.55 -4.72 26.86
C THR A 145 -19.11 -5.86 25.92
N GLY A 146 -20.05 -6.68 25.45
CA GLY A 146 -19.81 -7.75 24.47
C GLY A 146 -19.52 -7.21 23.07
N PRO A 147 -18.87 -7.99 22.19
CA PRO A 147 -18.60 -7.54 20.83
C PRO A 147 -19.91 -7.36 20.05
N SER A 148 -20.20 -6.14 19.61
CA SER A 148 -21.12 -5.88 18.50
C SER A 148 -20.38 -6.17 17.19
N TYR A 149 -20.16 -7.45 16.90
CA TYR A 149 -19.67 -7.91 15.61
C TYR A 149 -20.53 -9.10 15.17
N PRO A 150 -21.04 -9.12 13.93
CA PRO A 150 -21.70 -10.31 13.40
C PRO A 150 -20.67 -11.45 13.43
N GLN A 151 -21.04 -12.53 14.10
CA GLN A 151 -20.25 -13.75 14.10
C GLN A 151 -20.10 -14.20 12.65
N ILE A 152 -18.88 -14.14 12.11
CA ILE A 152 -18.57 -14.83 10.86
C ILE A 152 -18.71 -16.31 11.21
N LEU A 153 -19.73 -16.94 10.62
CA LEU A 153 -20.03 -18.36 10.72
C LEU A 153 -18.76 -19.17 10.44
N THR A 154 -18.16 -19.74 11.48
CA THR A 154 -17.24 -20.87 11.31
C THR A 154 -18.09 -22.13 11.13
N GLU A 155 -18.76 -22.24 9.99
CA GLU A 155 -19.29 -23.52 9.51
C GLU A 155 -18.14 -24.29 8.85
N GLU A 156 -17.23 -24.85 9.64
CA GLU A 156 -16.27 -25.83 9.13
C GLU A 156 -15.61 -26.66 10.24
N THR A 157 -16.41 -27.19 11.19
CA THR A 157 -15.98 -28.32 12.03
C THR A 157 -17.20 -29.18 12.41
N LYS A 158 -17.92 -29.75 11.42
CA LYS A 158 -18.89 -30.83 11.69
C LYS A 158 -19.31 -31.63 10.45
N THR A 159 -18.36 -32.14 9.66
CA THR A 159 -18.70 -33.11 8.61
C THR A 159 -17.69 -34.25 8.42
N GLU A 160 -16.90 -34.56 9.44
CA GLU A 160 -16.07 -35.78 9.44
C GLU A 160 -16.30 -36.55 10.73
N GLU A 161 -17.47 -37.20 10.88
CA GLU A 161 -17.59 -38.36 11.79
C GLU A 161 -18.87 -39.21 11.64
N GLN A 162 -19.69 -39.03 10.60
CA GLN A 162 -20.84 -39.92 10.37
C GLN A 162 -20.93 -40.33 8.91
N GLY A 163 -20.41 -41.51 8.59
CA GLY A 163 -20.55 -42.09 7.25
C GLY A 163 -19.53 -43.15 6.86
N ASN A 164 -18.91 -43.88 7.80
CA ASN A 164 -18.20 -45.12 7.48
C ASN A 164 -18.80 -46.30 8.22
N GLU A 165 -20.07 -46.60 7.93
CA GLU A 165 -20.66 -47.93 8.10
C GLU A 165 -21.71 -48.15 7.00
N GLY A 166 -21.43 -49.07 6.07
CA GLY A 166 -22.50 -49.75 5.34
C GLY A 166 -22.33 -49.96 3.83
N ARG A 167 -21.79 -51.15 3.51
CA ARG A 167 -22.19 -52.06 2.40
C ARG A 167 -21.62 -51.80 0.99
N LEU A 168 -20.77 -52.77 0.62
CA LEU A 168 -20.80 -53.61 -0.59
C LEU A 168 -21.28 -52.98 -1.91
#